data_AF-A0A2N2PZC9-F1
#
_entry.id   AF-A0A2N2PZC9-F1
#
_cell.length_a   1.000
_cell.length_b   1.000
_cell.length_c   1.000
_cell.angle_alpha   90.00
_cell.angle_beta   90.00
_cell.angle_gamma   90.00
#
_symmetry.space_group_name_H-M   'P 1'
#
loop_
_entity.id
_entity.type
_entity.pdbx_description
1 polymer ?
#
loop_
_entity_poly.entity_id
_entity_poly.type
_entity_poly.pdbx_seq_one_letter_code
_entity_poly.pdbx_strand_id
1 'polypeptide(L)'
;MSRRMSILLTLLLALSMMLVPAVAGAQDPTTDAQAPASPRYSHRLIVQLSSPSLATWFSSSATIAGGAPTARLDVNAPAAQEYVQRLQAEQSAFAAALTQAIPNARIATFVDESGRARLETYQVVLNGVVVDAGLDADLPAVERQLRRLPGVKQIFRDYEQMPEMYASLPLIGAPTMWAQLGGQDMSGKGILFASIDTGVYAANPFFDPAGYSYPLGFPKGDRRSTTPKVIAARAYFRPWDPPLPTDAGALPGPNSSSHGTHTSGTVAGNANTVVDLGGYTVTLSGVAPKAQILSYRIGYPTNSKYSGSAFTAEIIKAYEDAVRDGAQVINYSFGGYSGVMPWADGVAVARDAAWDAGVFVSHSAGNSGPGAASTGDASPKVMEVAASSTTGTIGSGRLSITAPPPVPADLQNMAFASASFGASLEAGQVYSWPLKTALSVDPANVTGCSPWPAGTFTGKAAVISRGVCEFGVKVLNAEQA
;
A
#
# COMPACT_ATOMS: atom_id res chain seq x y z
N MET A 1 -36.44 78.94 29.64
CA MET A 1 -35.98 79.63 28.41
C MET A 1 -35.19 78.61 27.58
N SER A 2 -35.82 77.95 26.61
CA SER A 2 -35.87 78.35 25.19
C SER A 2 -34.55 78.15 24.42
N ARG A 3 -34.59 77.13 23.54
CA ARG A 3 -33.91 76.98 22.22
C ARG A 3 -32.38 76.86 22.22
N ARG A 4 -31.71 76.13 21.32
CA ARG A 4 -31.96 75.13 20.25
C ARG A 4 -30.55 74.89 19.67
N MET A 5 -30.10 73.64 19.56
CA MET A 5 -29.06 73.10 18.64
C MET A 5 -28.51 71.83 19.32
N SER A 6 -28.44 70.64 18.73
CA SER A 6 -28.57 70.25 17.33
C SER A 6 -29.08 68.82 17.25
N ILE A 7 -29.95 68.62 16.27
CA ILE A 7 -30.39 67.34 15.73
C ILE A 7 -29.19 66.68 15.06
N LEU A 8 -28.82 65.46 15.47
CA LEU A 8 -28.36 64.34 14.63
C LEU A 8 -27.97 63.20 15.57
N LEU A 9 -28.84 62.19 15.71
CA LEU A 9 -28.53 60.76 15.54
C LEU A 9 -29.71 59.94 16.08
N THR A 10 -30.67 59.70 15.20
CA THR A 10 -31.72 58.71 15.37
C THR A 10 -31.39 57.54 14.45
N LEU A 11 -31.69 56.32 14.91
CA LEU A 11 -31.62 55.03 14.21
C LEU A 11 -30.23 54.37 14.07
N LEU A 12 -29.99 53.35 14.89
CA LEU A 12 -29.89 51.94 14.45
C LEU A 12 -29.56 51.05 15.66
N LEU A 13 -30.55 50.94 16.56
CA LEU A 13 -30.63 49.85 17.53
C LEU A 13 -31.77 48.95 17.03
N ALA A 14 -31.51 47.63 16.93
CA ALA A 14 -32.39 46.58 16.41
C ALA A 14 -32.27 46.25 14.90
N LEU A 15 -31.15 45.65 14.48
CA LEU A 15 -31.14 44.43 13.67
C LEU A 15 -29.71 43.85 13.56
N SER A 16 -29.35 42.95 14.47
CA SER A 16 -28.23 42.02 14.21
C SER A 16 -28.57 40.68 14.85
N MET A 17 -29.58 40.02 14.29
CA MET A 17 -29.66 38.57 14.31
C MET A 17 -28.31 38.05 13.81
N MET A 18 -27.58 37.36 14.67
CA MET A 18 -26.41 36.59 14.27
C MET A 18 -26.88 35.59 13.20
N LEU A 19 -26.50 35.84 11.93
CA LEU A 19 -26.45 34.78 10.94
C LEU A 19 -25.36 33.81 11.42
N VAL A 20 -25.79 32.74 12.09
CA VAL A 20 -25.01 31.50 12.10
C VAL A 20 -24.94 31.08 10.63
N PRO A 21 -23.75 30.98 10.00
CA PRO A 21 -23.69 30.39 8.68
C PRO A 21 -24.26 28.99 8.84
N ALA A 22 -25.29 28.68 8.04
CA ALA A 22 -25.79 27.33 7.92
C ALA A 22 -24.56 26.45 7.65
N VAL A 23 -24.25 25.58 8.61
CA VAL A 23 -23.27 24.51 8.40
C VAL A 23 -23.83 23.76 7.21
N ALA A 24 -23.18 23.94 6.05
CA ALA A 24 -23.48 23.15 4.87
C ALA A 24 -23.46 21.71 5.34
N GLY A 25 -24.60 21.03 5.22
CA GLY A 25 -24.71 19.62 5.58
C GLY A 25 -23.51 18.92 4.96
N ALA A 26 -22.77 18.17 5.78
CA ALA A 26 -21.65 17.37 5.31
C ALA A 26 -22.12 16.67 4.04
N GLN A 27 -21.51 17.02 2.90
CA GLN A 27 -21.76 16.26 1.69
C GLN A 27 -21.38 14.82 2.03
N ASP A 28 -22.30 13.89 1.81
CA ASP A 28 -21.98 12.48 1.83
C ASP A 28 -20.71 12.30 0.98
N PRO A 29 -19.69 11.57 1.47
CA PRO A 29 -18.45 11.39 0.73
C PRO A 29 -18.77 10.79 -0.63
N THR A 30 -18.63 11.60 -1.68
CA THR A 30 -18.67 11.13 -3.06
C THR A 30 -17.30 10.55 -3.38
N THR A 31 -17.28 9.30 -3.83
CA THR A 31 -16.09 8.63 -4.33
C THR A 31 -15.85 9.03 -5.78
N ASP A 32 -14.62 9.45 -6.09
CA ASP A 32 -14.16 9.84 -7.44
C ASP A 32 -13.92 8.63 -8.36
N ALA A 33 -14.32 7.42 -7.94
CA ALA A 33 -14.26 6.25 -8.79
C ALA A 33 -15.01 6.54 -10.10
N GLN A 34 -14.32 6.41 -11.24
CA GLN A 34 -14.97 6.46 -12.55
C GLN A 34 -16.21 5.57 -12.51
N ALA A 35 -17.34 6.08 -13.04
CA ALA A 35 -18.50 5.24 -13.29
C ALA A 35 -18.01 3.98 -14.00
N PRO A 36 -18.32 2.77 -13.49
CA PRO A 36 -17.69 1.56 -13.99
C PRO A 36 -17.88 1.47 -15.49
N ALA A 37 -16.80 1.13 -16.21
CA ALA A 37 -16.92 0.63 -17.58
C ALA A 37 -18.04 -0.42 -17.60
N SER A 38 -18.78 -0.51 -18.71
CA SER A 38 -19.84 -1.52 -18.87
C SER A 38 -19.38 -2.86 -18.29
N PRO A 39 -20.16 -3.47 -17.38
CA PRO A 39 -19.68 -4.57 -16.57
C PRO A 39 -19.20 -5.71 -17.46
N ARG A 40 -17.93 -6.09 -17.30
CA ARG A 40 -17.31 -7.18 -18.04
C ARG A 40 -17.67 -8.50 -17.37
N TYR A 41 -17.97 -9.50 -18.16
CA TYR A 41 -18.28 -10.86 -17.70
C TYR A 41 -17.61 -11.87 -18.61
N SER A 42 -17.27 -13.02 -18.06
CA SER A 42 -16.66 -14.11 -18.82
C SER A 42 -17.68 -14.81 -19.71
N HIS A 43 -17.20 -15.79 -20.48
CA HIS A 43 -18.03 -16.73 -21.23
C HIS A 43 -18.74 -17.78 -20.37
N ARG A 44 -18.69 -17.65 -19.04
CA ARG A 44 -19.33 -18.56 -18.08
C ARG A 44 -20.65 -18.00 -17.54
N LEU A 45 -21.56 -18.91 -17.21
CA LEU A 45 -22.85 -18.62 -16.57
C LEU A 45 -22.99 -19.43 -15.28
N ILE A 46 -23.38 -18.78 -14.18
CA ILE A 46 -23.58 -19.45 -12.89
C ILE A 46 -25.06 -19.80 -12.77
N VAL A 47 -25.37 -21.09 -12.79
CA VAL A 47 -26.74 -21.60 -12.70
C VAL A 47 -27.05 -21.96 -11.25
N GLN A 48 -28.02 -21.28 -10.63
CA GLN A 48 -28.57 -21.66 -9.34
C GLN A 48 -29.71 -22.65 -9.55
N LEU A 49 -29.67 -23.77 -8.81
CA LEU A 49 -30.71 -24.78 -8.81
C LEU A 49 -31.74 -24.54 -7.71
N SER A 50 -32.87 -25.24 -7.81
CA SER A 50 -34.09 -24.91 -7.07
C SER A 50 -34.03 -25.30 -5.60
N SER A 51 -33.37 -26.40 -5.26
CA SER A 51 -33.19 -26.78 -3.85
C SER A 51 -32.32 -25.75 -3.13
N PRO A 52 -32.60 -25.42 -1.85
CA PRO A 52 -31.77 -24.49 -1.09
C PRO A 52 -30.35 -25.03 -0.90
N SER A 53 -29.38 -24.12 -0.78
CA SER A 53 -28.02 -24.49 -0.37
C SER A 53 -28.00 -25.07 1.04
N LEU A 54 -26.96 -25.82 1.41
CA LEU A 54 -26.83 -26.41 2.75
C LEU A 54 -26.96 -25.34 3.84
N ALA A 55 -26.33 -24.16 3.67
CA ALA A 55 -26.42 -23.07 4.63
C ALA A 55 -27.86 -22.54 4.79
N THR A 56 -28.60 -22.41 3.69
CA THR A 56 -30.00 -21.95 3.71
C THR A 56 -30.92 -23.00 4.33
N TRP A 57 -30.74 -24.28 3.99
CA TRP A 57 -31.47 -25.40 4.58
C TRP A 57 -31.18 -25.57 6.08
N PHE A 58 -29.93 -25.42 6.49
CA PHE A 58 -29.54 -25.48 7.90
C PHE A 58 -30.20 -24.36 8.69
N SER A 59 -30.15 -23.12 8.19
CA SER A 59 -30.77 -21.96 8.84
C SER A 59 -32.29 -22.15 9.01
N SER A 60 -32.99 -22.62 7.98
CA SER A 60 -34.42 -22.88 8.07
C SER A 60 -34.76 -24.06 9.00
N SER A 61 -33.98 -25.15 8.95
CA SER A 61 -34.19 -26.32 9.80
C SER A 61 -33.88 -26.04 11.28
N ALA A 62 -32.84 -25.26 11.57
CA ALA A 62 -32.50 -24.82 12.93
C ALA A 62 -33.57 -23.92 13.54
N THR A 63 -34.17 -23.04 12.72
CA THR A 63 -35.30 -22.18 13.13
C THR A 63 -36.54 -23.02 13.47
N ILE A 64 -36.83 -24.06 12.68
CA ILE A 64 -37.96 -24.98 12.91
C ILE A 64 -37.75 -25.85 14.16
N ALA A 65 -36.50 -26.24 14.44
CA ALA A 65 -36.13 -27.06 15.60
C ALA A 65 -36.02 -26.29 16.92
N GLY A 66 -36.37 -24.98 16.95
CA GLY A 66 -36.27 -24.14 18.15
C GLY A 66 -34.83 -23.82 18.58
N GLY A 67 -33.85 -23.98 17.67
CA GLY A 67 -32.45 -23.67 17.93
C GLY A 67 -32.17 -22.16 17.99
N ALA A 68 -31.13 -21.77 18.72
CA ALA A 68 -30.73 -20.36 18.80
C ALA A 68 -30.26 -19.83 17.43
N PRO A 69 -30.55 -18.56 17.08
CA PRO A 69 -30.14 -17.93 15.80
C PRO A 69 -28.61 -17.78 15.62
N THR A 70 -27.82 -18.24 16.60
CA THR A 70 -26.35 -18.21 16.62
C THR A 70 -25.70 -19.57 16.38
N ALA A 71 -26.47 -20.63 16.09
CA ALA A 71 -25.92 -21.95 15.82
C ALA A 71 -25.06 -21.93 14.54
N ARG A 72 -23.83 -22.46 14.64
CA ARG A 72 -22.91 -22.57 13.49
C ARG A 72 -23.18 -23.88 12.73
N LEU A 73 -23.14 -23.81 11.41
CA LEU A 73 -23.20 -25.00 10.54
C LEU A 73 -21.93 -25.83 10.72
N ASP A 74 -22.09 -27.08 11.17
CA ASP A 74 -21.08 -28.11 11.02
C ASP A 74 -21.31 -28.86 9.69
N VAL A 75 -20.45 -28.61 8.71
CA VAL A 75 -20.56 -29.23 7.38
C VAL A 75 -20.27 -30.73 7.40
N ASN A 76 -19.63 -31.26 8.45
CA ASN A 76 -19.28 -32.68 8.55
C ASN A 76 -20.34 -33.52 9.28
N ALA A 77 -21.37 -32.89 9.84
CA ALA A 77 -22.45 -33.60 10.50
C ALA A 77 -23.16 -34.57 9.53
N PRO A 78 -23.59 -35.76 9.98
CA PRO A 78 -24.24 -36.75 9.11
C PRO A 78 -25.41 -36.19 8.27
N ALA A 79 -26.28 -35.39 8.89
CA ALA A 79 -27.41 -34.76 8.21
C ALA A 79 -26.97 -33.73 7.15
N ALA A 80 -25.86 -33.02 7.39
CA ALA A 80 -25.30 -32.10 6.41
C ALA A 80 -24.71 -32.84 5.21
N GLN A 81 -24.00 -33.95 5.45
CA GLN A 81 -23.43 -34.80 4.40
C GLN A 81 -24.52 -35.47 3.55
N GLU A 82 -25.59 -35.96 4.17
CA GLU A 82 -26.75 -36.50 3.46
C GLU A 82 -27.41 -35.44 2.57
N TYR A 83 -27.58 -34.22 3.09
CA TYR A 83 -28.11 -33.11 2.32
C TYR A 83 -27.22 -32.75 1.13
N VAL A 84 -25.89 -32.70 1.32
CA VAL A 84 -24.92 -32.44 0.25
C VAL A 84 -24.99 -33.50 -0.85
N GLN A 85 -25.11 -34.78 -0.50
CA GLN A 85 -25.24 -35.86 -1.48
C GLN A 85 -26.49 -35.70 -2.36
N ARG A 86 -27.61 -35.26 -1.76
CA ARG A 86 -28.82 -34.93 -2.53
C ARG A 86 -28.58 -33.78 -3.51
N LEU A 87 -27.89 -32.72 -3.09
CA LEU A 87 -27.56 -31.61 -3.99
C LEU A 87 -26.63 -32.05 -5.13
N GLN A 88 -25.65 -32.93 -4.85
CA GLN A 88 -24.77 -33.49 -5.87
C GLN A 88 -25.52 -34.34 -6.90
N ALA A 89 -26.52 -35.10 -6.47
CA ALA A 89 -27.39 -35.85 -7.38
C ALA A 89 -28.22 -34.91 -8.28
N GLU A 90 -28.78 -33.83 -7.72
CA GLU A 90 -29.49 -32.78 -8.49
C GLU A 90 -28.58 -32.14 -9.55
N GLN A 91 -27.35 -31.80 -9.17
CA GLN A 91 -26.37 -31.19 -10.07
C GLN A 91 -25.90 -32.14 -11.17
N SER A 92 -25.78 -33.43 -10.87
CA SER A 92 -25.45 -34.46 -11.85
C SER A 92 -26.57 -34.66 -12.87
N ALA A 93 -27.83 -34.62 -12.43
CA ALA A 93 -28.99 -34.66 -13.32
C ALA A 93 -29.06 -33.41 -14.22
N PHE A 94 -28.77 -32.23 -13.67
CA PHE A 94 -28.65 -31.00 -14.46
C PHE A 94 -27.52 -31.10 -15.51
N ALA A 95 -26.34 -31.60 -15.14
CA ALA A 95 -25.22 -31.75 -16.07
C ALA A 95 -25.58 -32.68 -17.25
N ALA A 96 -26.31 -33.77 -17.00
CA ALA A 96 -26.81 -34.65 -18.06
C ALA A 96 -27.80 -33.93 -18.99
N ALA A 97 -28.72 -33.14 -18.44
CA ALA A 97 -29.67 -32.34 -19.24
C ALA A 97 -28.97 -31.24 -20.05
N LEU A 98 -27.93 -30.61 -19.49
CA LEU A 98 -27.10 -29.61 -20.17
C LEU A 98 -26.46 -30.18 -21.44
N THR A 99 -25.79 -31.33 -21.32
CA THR A 99 -25.10 -31.97 -22.46
C THR A 99 -26.06 -32.31 -23.60
N GLN A 100 -27.31 -32.67 -23.29
CA GLN A 100 -28.32 -32.97 -24.30
C GLN A 100 -28.87 -31.70 -24.97
N ALA A 101 -29.08 -30.63 -24.22
CA ALA A 101 -29.74 -29.43 -24.71
C ALA A 101 -28.78 -28.44 -25.37
N ILE A 102 -27.53 -28.38 -24.90
CA ILE A 102 -26.52 -27.40 -25.34
C ILE A 102 -25.17 -28.14 -25.52
N PRO A 103 -24.97 -28.85 -26.65
CA PRO A 103 -23.82 -29.75 -26.84
C PRO A 103 -22.44 -29.11 -26.69
N ASN A 104 -22.32 -27.80 -26.93
CA ASN A 104 -21.07 -27.05 -26.82
C ASN A 104 -20.81 -26.50 -25.42
N ALA A 105 -21.79 -26.56 -24.52
CA ALA A 105 -21.65 -26.11 -23.15
C ALA A 105 -21.27 -27.29 -22.24
N ARG A 106 -20.46 -27.00 -21.22
CA ARG A 106 -20.01 -27.99 -20.24
C ARG A 106 -19.98 -27.38 -18.84
N ILE A 107 -19.89 -28.24 -17.83
CA ILE A 107 -19.57 -27.76 -16.48
C ILE A 107 -18.12 -27.26 -16.49
N ALA A 108 -17.93 -26.03 -16.03
CA ALA A 108 -16.62 -25.40 -15.96
C ALA A 108 -15.73 -26.09 -14.92
N THR A 109 -14.41 -25.92 -15.08
CA THR A 109 -13.41 -26.44 -14.15
C THR A 109 -12.45 -25.35 -13.71
N PHE A 110 -11.95 -25.45 -12.48
CA PHE A 110 -10.81 -24.69 -11.98
C PHE A 110 -9.66 -25.64 -11.61
N VAL A 111 -8.44 -25.09 -11.49
CA VAL A 111 -7.26 -25.84 -11.03
C VAL A 111 -7.00 -25.50 -9.57
N ASP A 112 -6.95 -26.52 -8.71
CA ASP A 112 -6.68 -26.34 -7.27
C ASP A 112 -5.18 -26.19 -6.95
N GLU A 113 -4.84 -25.94 -5.69
CA GLU A 113 -3.46 -25.77 -5.20
C GLU A 113 -2.56 -26.98 -5.44
N SER A 114 -3.15 -28.15 -5.72
CA SER A 114 -2.44 -29.38 -6.07
C SER A 114 -2.25 -29.57 -7.57
N GLY A 115 -2.69 -28.60 -8.39
CA GLY A 115 -2.61 -28.65 -9.85
C GLY A 115 -3.69 -29.53 -10.48
N ARG A 116 -4.75 -29.91 -9.74
CA ARG A 116 -5.79 -30.81 -10.24
C ARG A 116 -7.02 -30.03 -10.72
N ALA A 117 -7.55 -30.44 -11.87
CA ALA A 117 -8.82 -29.90 -12.37
C ALA A 117 -10.01 -30.38 -11.51
N ARG A 118 -10.84 -29.45 -11.07
CA ARG A 118 -12.04 -29.66 -10.26
C ARG A 118 -13.24 -29.02 -10.95
N LEU A 119 -14.41 -29.64 -10.85
CA LEU A 119 -15.64 -29.05 -11.36
C LEU A 119 -16.04 -27.85 -10.49
N GLU A 120 -16.48 -26.77 -11.13
CA GLU A 120 -17.03 -25.59 -10.45
C GLU A 120 -18.50 -25.83 -10.07
N THR A 121 -18.71 -26.60 -9.01
CA THR A 121 -20.03 -26.86 -8.41
C THR A 121 -20.07 -26.44 -6.95
N TYR A 122 -21.24 -26.02 -6.48
CA TYR A 122 -21.43 -25.44 -5.15
C TYR A 122 -22.60 -26.11 -4.44
N GLN A 123 -22.41 -26.52 -3.18
CA GLN A 123 -23.50 -27.10 -2.36
C GLN A 123 -23.73 -26.32 -1.06
N VAL A 124 -22.70 -25.64 -0.54
CA VAL A 124 -22.71 -25.08 0.81
C VAL A 124 -23.38 -23.70 0.86
N VAL A 125 -22.83 -22.72 0.13
CA VAL A 125 -23.29 -21.32 0.13
C VAL A 125 -24.26 -21.02 -1.01
N LEU A 126 -24.13 -21.76 -2.10
CA LEU A 126 -25.00 -21.76 -3.27
C LEU A 126 -25.27 -23.22 -3.62
N ASN A 127 -26.48 -23.56 -4.07
CA ASN A 127 -26.72 -24.80 -4.81
C ASN A 127 -26.65 -24.45 -6.29
N GLY A 128 -25.54 -24.74 -6.95
CA GLY A 128 -25.35 -24.32 -8.32
C GLY A 128 -24.15 -24.93 -9.01
N VAL A 129 -24.10 -24.70 -10.31
CA VAL A 129 -23.02 -25.14 -11.20
C VAL A 129 -22.61 -23.99 -12.12
N VAL A 130 -21.33 -23.93 -12.48
CA VAL A 130 -20.85 -22.99 -13.51
C VAL A 130 -20.85 -23.68 -14.86
N VAL A 131 -21.49 -23.06 -15.84
CA VAL A 131 -21.55 -23.53 -17.23
C VAL A 131 -20.56 -22.71 -18.05
N ASP A 132 -19.56 -23.38 -18.62
CA ASP A 132 -18.69 -22.85 -19.66
C ASP A 132 -19.45 -22.94 -20.99
N ALA A 133 -19.84 -21.78 -21.54
CA ALA A 133 -20.59 -21.72 -22.80
C ALA A 133 -19.69 -21.79 -24.04
N GLY A 134 -18.37 -21.64 -23.88
CA GLY A 134 -17.39 -21.41 -24.96
C GLY A 134 -17.13 -19.93 -25.23
N LEU A 135 -15.88 -19.59 -25.57
CA LEU A 135 -15.39 -18.21 -25.72
C LEU A 135 -16.20 -17.36 -26.72
N ASP A 136 -16.65 -17.98 -27.82
CA ASP A 136 -17.38 -17.30 -28.90
C ASP A 136 -18.91 -17.47 -28.81
N ALA A 137 -19.42 -17.93 -27.66
CA ALA A 137 -20.84 -18.24 -27.51
C ALA A 137 -21.72 -16.99 -27.37
N ASP A 138 -22.91 -17.02 -28.00
CA ASP A 138 -24.00 -16.07 -27.73
C ASP A 138 -24.59 -16.36 -26.34
N LEU A 139 -24.00 -15.73 -25.31
CA LEU A 139 -24.42 -15.92 -23.92
C LEU A 139 -25.91 -15.64 -23.69
N PRO A 140 -26.53 -14.55 -24.21
CA PRO A 140 -27.98 -14.40 -24.17
C PRO A 140 -28.77 -15.60 -24.73
N ALA A 141 -28.33 -16.23 -25.81
CA ALA A 141 -28.99 -17.42 -26.35
C ALA A 141 -28.83 -18.64 -25.44
N VAL A 142 -27.61 -18.90 -24.95
CA VAL A 142 -27.33 -19.99 -24.00
C VAL A 142 -28.12 -19.80 -22.72
N GLU A 143 -28.19 -18.58 -22.19
CA GLU A 143 -28.98 -18.25 -21.00
C GLU A 143 -30.47 -18.57 -21.19
N ARG A 144 -31.07 -18.25 -22.36
CA ARG A 144 -32.47 -18.60 -22.67
C ARG A 144 -32.68 -20.12 -22.73
N GLN A 145 -31.71 -20.88 -23.22
CA GLN A 145 -31.78 -22.34 -23.25
C GLN A 145 -31.67 -22.93 -21.84
N LEU A 146 -30.71 -22.45 -21.04
CA LEU A 146 -30.50 -22.88 -19.67
C LEU A 146 -31.74 -22.63 -18.80
N ARG A 147 -32.45 -21.51 -18.97
CA ARG A 147 -33.70 -21.20 -18.24
C ARG A 147 -34.82 -22.22 -18.47
N ARG A 148 -34.75 -23.02 -19.53
CA ARG A 148 -35.73 -24.08 -19.85
C ARG A 148 -35.35 -25.43 -19.27
N LEU A 149 -34.14 -25.58 -18.74
CA LEU A 149 -33.68 -26.83 -18.15
C LEU A 149 -34.36 -27.08 -16.80
N PRO A 150 -34.68 -28.35 -16.48
CA PRO A 150 -35.27 -28.71 -15.19
C PRO A 150 -34.38 -28.26 -14.02
N GLY A 151 -35.02 -27.78 -12.95
CA GLY A 151 -34.35 -27.43 -11.71
C GLY A 151 -33.68 -26.06 -11.69
N VAL A 152 -33.60 -25.34 -12.81
CA VAL A 152 -33.00 -23.99 -12.85
C VAL A 152 -33.89 -22.96 -12.15
N LYS A 153 -33.36 -22.33 -11.11
CA LYS A 153 -34.02 -21.25 -10.37
C LYS A 153 -33.70 -19.89 -10.97
N GLN A 154 -32.41 -19.61 -11.17
CA GLN A 154 -31.94 -18.38 -11.81
C GLN A 154 -30.52 -18.55 -12.35
N ILE A 155 -30.10 -17.60 -13.18
CA ILE A 155 -28.78 -17.60 -13.82
C ILE A 155 -28.14 -16.25 -13.53
N PHE A 156 -26.89 -16.28 -13.10
CA PHE A 156 -26.05 -15.11 -12.91
C PHE A 156 -24.97 -15.04 -13.98
N ARG A 157 -24.56 -13.80 -14.31
CA ARG A 157 -23.37 -13.56 -15.11
C ARG A 157 -22.13 -13.71 -14.24
N ASP A 158 -21.09 -14.32 -14.79
CA ASP A 158 -19.77 -14.42 -14.15
C ASP A 158 -19.01 -13.12 -14.39
N TYR A 159 -19.25 -12.14 -13.53
CA TYR A 159 -18.64 -10.82 -13.63
C TYR A 159 -17.15 -10.86 -13.30
N GLU A 160 -16.36 -10.12 -14.08
CA GLU A 160 -14.97 -9.84 -13.76
C GLU A 160 -14.94 -9.05 -12.44
N GLN A 161 -14.35 -9.65 -11.41
CA GLN A 161 -14.02 -8.99 -10.16
C GLN A 161 -12.52 -8.66 -10.20
N MET A 162 -12.18 -7.40 -9.97
CA MET A 162 -10.79 -6.97 -9.89
C MET A 162 -10.41 -6.76 -8.42
N PRO A 163 -9.17 -7.05 -8.01
CA PRO A 163 -8.67 -6.57 -6.73
C PRO A 163 -8.83 -5.05 -6.67
N GLU A 164 -9.53 -4.54 -5.68
CA GLU A 164 -9.47 -3.11 -5.38
C GLU A 164 -8.06 -2.85 -4.84
N MET A 165 -7.19 -2.27 -5.67
CA MET A 165 -5.88 -1.87 -5.21
C MET A 165 -6.05 -0.83 -4.10
N TYR A 166 -5.32 -0.99 -3.01
CA TYR A 166 -5.20 -0.01 -1.95
C TYR A 166 -4.40 1.21 -2.44
N ALA A 167 -4.99 1.93 -3.38
CA ALA A 167 -4.31 2.95 -4.15
C ALA A 167 -4.31 4.26 -3.36
N SER A 168 -3.11 4.72 -2.98
CA SER A 168 -2.94 6.02 -2.34
C SER A 168 -3.27 7.17 -3.29
N LEU A 169 -3.03 6.99 -4.60
CA LEU A 169 -3.20 8.04 -5.61
C LEU A 169 -4.66 8.54 -5.72
N PRO A 170 -5.70 7.69 -5.83
CA PRO A 170 -7.08 8.13 -5.71
C PRO A 170 -7.42 8.75 -4.36
N LEU A 171 -6.92 8.18 -3.25
CA LEU A 171 -7.23 8.67 -1.90
C LEU A 171 -6.75 10.11 -1.65
N ILE A 172 -5.64 10.51 -2.27
CA ILE A 172 -5.11 11.88 -2.18
C ILE A 172 -5.62 12.79 -3.31
N GLY A 173 -6.56 12.33 -4.14
CA GLY A 173 -7.11 13.10 -5.25
C GLY A 173 -6.14 13.33 -6.41
N ALA A 174 -5.09 12.51 -6.56
CA ALA A 174 -4.11 12.65 -7.64
C ALA A 174 -4.75 12.60 -9.05
N PRO A 175 -5.72 11.70 -9.35
CA PRO A 175 -6.40 11.69 -10.65
C PRO A 175 -7.08 13.01 -11.01
N THR A 176 -7.70 13.66 -10.02
CA THR A 176 -8.35 14.96 -10.20
C THR A 176 -7.34 16.04 -10.57
N MET A 177 -6.15 16.03 -9.96
CA MET A 177 -5.06 16.93 -10.31
C MET A 177 -4.47 16.59 -11.69
N TRP A 178 -4.27 15.32 -12.00
CA TRP A 178 -3.72 14.88 -13.28
C TRP A 178 -4.58 15.33 -14.46
N ALA A 179 -5.91 15.26 -14.32
CA ALA A 179 -6.83 15.75 -15.35
C ALA A 179 -6.61 17.23 -15.69
N GLN A 180 -6.22 18.05 -14.71
CA GLN A 180 -5.91 19.48 -14.89
C GLN A 180 -4.52 19.71 -15.49
N LEU A 181 -3.60 18.74 -15.35
CA LEU A 181 -2.20 18.83 -15.78
C LEU A 181 -1.92 18.15 -17.13
N GLY A 182 -2.96 17.82 -17.89
CA GLY A 182 -2.84 17.18 -19.20
C GLY A 182 -2.70 15.65 -19.16
N GLY A 183 -3.12 15.03 -18.05
CA GLY A 183 -3.13 13.59 -17.84
C GLY A 183 -2.04 13.09 -16.89
N GLN A 184 -2.19 11.84 -16.45
CA GLN A 184 -1.25 11.19 -15.53
C GLN A 184 0.18 11.23 -16.09
N ASP A 185 0.38 10.77 -17.33
CA ASP A 185 1.69 10.68 -17.99
C ASP A 185 2.40 12.03 -18.20
N MET A 186 1.67 13.14 -18.08
CA MET A 186 2.18 14.50 -18.25
C MET A 186 2.41 15.23 -16.93
N SER A 187 1.87 14.69 -15.83
CA SER A 187 1.88 15.34 -14.53
C SER A 187 3.31 15.42 -13.96
N GLY A 188 3.73 16.65 -13.62
CA GLY A 188 5.09 16.95 -13.19
C GLY A 188 6.07 17.26 -14.33
N LYS A 189 5.63 17.34 -15.60
CA LYS A 189 6.54 17.69 -16.71
C LYS A 189 7.20 19.04 -16.47
N GLY A 190 8.53 19.07 -16.55
CA GLY A 190 9.35 20.27 -16.31
C GLY A 190 9.62 20.54 -14.83
N ILE A 191 9.10 19.71 -13.91
CA ILE A 191 9.39 19.82 -12.49
C ILE A 191 10.69 19.08 -12.15
N LEU A 192 11.58 19.76 -11.43
CA LEU A 192 12.84 19.27 -10.90
C LEU A 192 12.66 18.93 -9.42
N PHE A 193 12.53 17.65 -9.15
CA PHE A 193 12.29 17.09 -7.84
C PHE A 193 13.60 16.58 -7.22
N ALA A 194 13.98 17.10 -6.06
CA ALA A 194 15.13 16.67 -5.31
C ALA A 194 14.77 15.66 -4.22
N SER A 195 15.46 14.52 -4.24
CA SER A 195 15.41 13.51 -3.18
C SER A 195 16.68 13.59 -2.36
N ILE A 196 16.57 14.04 -1.11
CA ILE A 196 17.66 14.01 -0.13
C ILE A 196 17.44 12.77 0.75
N ASP A 197 18.13 11.67 0.43
CA ASP A 197 17.80 10.33 0.96
C ASP A 197 19.01 9.36 0.82
N THR A 198 18.79 8.05 0.81
CA THR A 198 19.82 7.01 0.55
C THR A 198 20.21 6.88 -0.93
N GLY A 199 19.67 7.76 -1.77
CA GLY A 199 19.85 7.82 -3.21
C GLY A 199 18.85 6.96 -3.99
N VAL A 200 18.84 7.15 -5.31
CA VAL A 200 17.89 6.49 -6.23
C VAL A 200 18.59 5.43 -7.06
N TYR A 201 18.07 4.20 -7.08
CA TYR A 201 18.55 3.16 -7.99
C TYR A 201 18.01 3.41 -9.40
N ALA A 202 18.74 4.19 -10.20
CA ALA A 202 18.29 4.66 -11.51
C ALA A 202 18.05 3.57 -12.56
N ALA A 203 18.60 2.36 -12.38
CA ALA A 203 18.35 1.22 -13.26
C ALA A 203 17.03 0.49 -12.96
N ASN A 204 16.28 0.91 -11.92
CA ASN A 204 14.94 0.39 -11.68
C ASN A 204 14.00 0.76 -12.86
N PRO A 205 13.21 -0.19 -13.41
CA PRO A 205 12.27 0.08 -14.51
C PRO A 205 11.29 1.22 -14.22
N PHE A 206 10.96 1.48 -12.95
CA PHE A 206 10.10 2.58 -12.54
C PHE A 206 10.69 3.97 -12.85
N PHE A 207 11.99 4.04 -13.16
CA PHE A 207 12.70 5.25 -13.58
C PHE A 207 13.27 5.15 -15.00
N ASP A 208 12.66 4.31 -15.86
CA ASP A 208 13.06 4.19 -17.27
C ASP A 208 13.18 5.59 -17.93
N PRO A 209 14.35 5.94 -18.49
CA PRO A 209 14.56 7.23 -19.13
C PRO A 209 13.93 7.35 -20.53
N ALA A 210 13.27 6.31 -21.04
CA ALA A 210 12.60 6.36 -22.34
C ALA A 210 11.61 7.55 -22.43
N GLY A 211 11.75 8.35 -23.49
CA GLY A 211 10.89 9.53 -23.70
C GLY A 211 11.22 10.74 -22.81
N TYR A 212 12.41 10.78 -22.23
CA TYR A 212 12.97 11.96 -21.54
C TYR A 212 14.23 12.47 -22.25
N SER A 213 14.49 13.76 -22.08
CA SER A 213 15.75 14.41 -22.45
C SER A 213 16.32 15.16 -21.25
N TYR A 214 17.63 15.35 -21.22
CA TYR A 214 18.24 16.23 -20.22
C TYR A 214 17.77 17.68 -20.46
N PRO A 215 17.29 18.38 -19.43
CA PRO A 215 17.02 19.82 -19.53
C PRO A 215 18.34 20.59 -19.63
N LEU A 216 18.25 21.85 -20.05
CA LEU A 216 19.44 22.72 -20.18
C LEU A 216 20.17 22.80 -18.84
N GLY A 217 21.50 22.61 -18.87
CA GLY A 217 22.34 22.64 -17.66
C GLY A 217 22.46 21.31 -16.91
N PHE A 218 21.91 20.22 -17.46
CA PHE A 218 22.03 18.86 -16.92
C PHE A 218 22.74 17.91 -17.90
N PRO A 219 23.32 16.79 -17.43
CA PRO A 219 23.34 16.29 -16.05
C PRO A 219 24.27 17.04 -15.09
N LYS A 220 23.99 16.95 -13.78
CA LYS A 220 24.82 17.52 -12.69
C LYS A 220 25.32 16.43 -11.73
N GLY A 221 26.44 16.70 -11.04
CA GLY A 221 27.09 15.72 -10.17
C GLY A 221 27.86 14.66 -10.94
N ASP A 222 27.79 13.40 -10.51
CA ASP A 222 28.40 12.27 -11.21
C ASP A 222 27.59 11.89 -12.45
N ARG A 223 28.02 12.43 -13.59
CA ARG A 223 27.39 12.26 -14.91
C ARG A 223 27.34 10.80 -15.38
N ARG A 224 28.17 9.91 -14.82
CA ARG A 224 28.18 8.47 -15.17
C ARG A 224 27.00 7.74 -14.51
N SER A 225 26.47 8.31 -13.43
CA SER A 225 25.36 7.76 -12.67
C SER A 225 24.00 8.40 -13.02
N THR A 226 23.92 9.29 -14.02
CA THR A 226 22.66 9.97 -14.37
C THR A 226 21.97 9.35 -15.58
N THR A 227 20.64 9.51 -15.62
CA THR A 227 19.80 9.25 -16.79
C THR A 227 18.93 10.48 -17.10
N PRO A 228 18.30 10.58 -18.29
CA PRO A 228 17.31 11.61 -18.54
C PRO A 228 16.12 11.64 -17.56
N LYS A 229 15.88 10.58 -16.77
CA LYS A 229 14.92 10.57 -15.67
C LYS A 229 15.53 11.01 -14.34
N VAL A 230 16.74 10.52 -14.03
CA VAL A 230 17.53 10.90 -12.84
C VAL A 230 18.69 11.80 -13.28
N ILE A 231 18.41 13.10 -13.36
CA ILE A 231 19.25 14.06 -14.08
C ILE A 231 20.41 14.64 -13.24
N ALA A 232 20.40 14.42 -11.92
CA ALA A 232 21.55 14.69 -11.07
C ALA A 232 21.79 13.54 -10.08
N ALA A 233 23.07 13.25 -9.84
CA ALA A 233 23.50 12.22 -8.90
C ALA A 233 24.68 12.75 -8.08
N ARG A 234 24.48 12.97 -6.78
CA ARG A 234 25.54 13.37 -5.84
C ARG A 234 25.50 12.47 -4.61
N ALA A 235 26.67 12.17 -4.05
CA ALA A 235 26.81 11.48 -2.78
C ALA A 235 27.71 12.24 -1.83
N TYR A 236 27.41 12.13 -0.54
CA TYR A 236 28.07 12.85 0.54
C TYR A 236 28.75 11.84 1.48
N PHE A 237 29.82 11.23 0.99
CA PHE A 237 30.56 10.22 1.77
C PHE A 237 31.48 10.88 2.81
N ARG A 238 31.34 10.41 4.04
CA ARG A 238 32.15 10.79 5.21
C ARG A 238 33.52 10.10 5.12
N PRO A 239 34.64 10.85 5.09
CA PRO A 239 35.98 10.23 5.07
C PRO A 239 36.28 9.37 6.31
N TRP A 240 35.69 9.72 7.45
CA TRP A 240 35.83 9.02 8.73
C TRP A 240 34.86 7.83 8.90
N ASP A 241 33.89 7.69 7.99
CA ASP A 241 32.94 6.56 7.95
C ASP A 241 32.55 6.29 6.48
N PRO A 242 33.50 5.75 5.68
CA PRO A 242 33.33 5.61 4.25
C PRO A 242 32.29 4.52 3.91
N PRO A 243 31.70 4.58 2.70
CA PRO A 243 30.79 3.54 2.24
C PRO A 243 31.50 2.19 2.13
N LEU A 244 30.72 1.10 2.17
CA LEU A 244 31.24 -0.20 1.77
C LEU A 244 31.82 -0.13 0.34
N PRO A 245 32.93 -0.82 0.04
CA PRO A 245 33.54 -0.80 -1.30
C PRO A 245 32.57 -1.19 -2.42
N THR A 246 31.61 -2.08 -2.12
CA THR A 246 30.57 -2.54 -3.05
C THR A 246 29.46 -1.51 -3.29
N ASP A 247 29.47 -0.36 -2.60
CA ASP A 247 28.38 0.62 -2.64
C ASP A 247 28.89 2.08 -2.63
N ALA A 248 30.11 2.29 -3.13
CA ALA A 248 30.78 3.59 -3.20
C ALA A 248 30.33 4.47 -4.40
N GLY A 249 29.21 4.15 -5.04
CA GLY A 249 28.65 4.90 -6.17
C GLY A 249 27.83 6.12 -5.73
N ALA A 250 27.71 7.13 -6.60
CA ALA A 250 26.86 8.30 -6.35
C ALA A 250 25.38 7.93 -6.16
N LEU A 251 24.95 6.84 -6.82
CA LEU A 251 23.67 6.20 -6.63
C LEU A 251 23.84 4.82 -5.96
N PRO A 252 22.83 4.36 -5.20
CA PRO A 252 22.85 3.03 -4.60
C PRO A 252 22.84 1.92 -5.67
N GLY A 253 23.50 0.80 -5.36
CA GLY A 253 23.34 -0.45 -6.11
C GLY A 253 22.02 -1.17 -5.80
N PRO A 254 21.70 -2.27 -6.51
CA PRO A 254 20.44 -3.02 -6.33
C PRO A 254 20.30 -3.65 -4.92
N ASN A 255 21.42 -3.92 -4.24
CA ASN A 255 21.45 -4.50 -2.91
C ASN A 255 21.72 -3.47 -1.79
N SER A 256 21.69 -2.18 -2.13
CA SER A 256 21.85 -1.10 -1.15
C SER A 256 20.50 -0.74 -0.52
N SER A 257 20.45 0.33 0.27
CA SER A 257 19.23 0.81 0.89
C SER A 257 18.19 1.20 -0.16
N SER A 258 17.00 0.61 -0.06
CA SER A 258 15.85 0.86 -0.95
C SER A 258 15.07 2.14 -0.62
N HIS A 259 15.36 2.80 0.50
CA HIS A 259 14.55 3.89 1.04
C HIS A 259 14.38 5.06 0.05
N GLY A 260 15.48 5.61 -0.46
CA GLY A 260 15.45 6.72 -1.43
C GLY A 260 14.83 6.35 -2.78
N THR A 261 14.97 5.09 -3.19
CA THR A 261 14.31 4.55 -4.40
C THR A 261 12.80 4.49 -4.20
N HIS A 262 12.34 4.04 -3.03
CA HIS A 262 10.92 3.96 -2.68
C HIS A 262 10.27 5.35 -2.56
N THR A 263 10.90 6.28 -1.83
CA THR A 263 10.38 7.64 -1.65
C THR A 263 10.36 8.40 -2.98
N SER A 264 11.43 8.29 -3.79
CA SER A 264 11.47 8.88 -5.13
C SER A 264 10.47 8.25 -6.10
N GLY A 265 10.21 6.95 -5.99
CA GLY A 265 9.20 6.25 -6.79
C GLY A 265 7.79 6.74 -6.47
N THR A 266 7.50 6.94 -5.18
CA THR A 266 6.21 7.49 -4.71
C THR A 266 5.94 8.88 -5.31
N VAL A 267 6.96 9.72 -5.42
CA VAL A 267 6.83 11.06 -6.01
C VAL A 267 6.83 11.02 -7.53
N ALA A 268 7.88 10.44 -8.14
CA ALA A 268 8.21 10.65 -9.54
C ALA A 268 8.45 9.36 -10.33
N GLY A 269 8.03 8.19 -9.84
CA GLY A 269 8.07 6.96 -10.62
C GLY A 269 7.18 7.06 -11.86
N ASN A 270 7.63 6.50 -12.99
CA ASN A 270 6.94 6.55 -14.27
C ASN A 270 5.54 5.93 -14.15
N ALA A 271 4.55 6.59 -14.75
CA ALA A 271 3.20 6.06 -14.85
C ALA A 271 3.19 4.76 -15.66
N ASN A 272 2.13 3.96 -15.46
CA ASN A 272 1.90 2.72 -16.18
C ASN A 272 3.02 1.68 -16.03
N THR A 273 3.79 1.72 -14.93
CA THR A 273 4.85 0.74 -14.68
C THR A 273 4.25 -0.54 -14.14
N VAL A 274 4.26 -1.60 -14.94
CA VAL A 274 3.71 -2.91 -14.55
C VAL A 274 4.74 -3.70 -13.75
N VAL A 275 4.35 -4.19 -12.58
CA VAL A 275 5.18 -5.02 -11.70
C VAL A 275 4.42 -6.24 -11.21
N ASP A 276 5.14 -7.31 -10.89
CA ASP A 276 4.61 -8.43 -10.13
C ASP A 276 4.89 -8.21 -8.62
N LEU A 277 3.83 -8.25 -7.82
CA LEU A 277 3.88 -8.10 -6.37
C LEU A 277 3.35 -9.38 -5.72
N GLY A 278 4.20 -10.41 -5.66
CA GLY A 278 3.85 -11.69 -5.02
C GLY A 278 2.83 -12.50 -5.82
N GLY A 279 2.98 -12.53 -7.15
CA GLY A 279 2.08 -13.20 -8.09
C GLY A 279 0.91 -12.33 -8.57
N TYR A 280 0.84 -11.08 -8.12
CA TYR A 280 -0.17 -10.12 -8.57
C TYR A 280 0.45 -9.08 -9.49
N THR A 281 -0.02 -9.02 -10.73
CA THR A 281 0.31 -7.94 -11.66
C THR A 281 -0.39 -6.66 -11.21
N VAL A 282 0.38 -5.64 -10.85
CA VAL A 282 -0.13 -4.31 -10.54
C VAL A 282 0.55 -3.24 -11.37
N THR A 283 -0.16 -2.14 -11.60
CA THR A 283 0.34 -0.99 -12.33
C THR A 283 0.64 0.15 -11.35
N LEU A 284 1.90 0.58 -11.32
CA LEU A 284 2.39 1.63 -10.43
C LEU A 284 2.53 2.97 -11.17
N SER A 285 2.46 4.05 -10.39
CA SER A 285 2.76 5.42 -10.80
C SER A 285 3.20 6.23 -9.59
N GLY A 286 4.12 7.16 -9.78
CA GLY A 286 4.31 8.26 -8.83
C GLY A 286 3.16 9.27 -8.90
N VAL A 287 3.11 10.19 -7.95
CA VAL A 287 2.17 11.33 -7.93
C VAL A 287 2.43 12.30 -9.10
N ALA A 288 3.69 12.52 -9.46
CA ALA A 288 4.15 13.40 -10.53
C ALA A 288 5.07 12.61 -11.48
N PRO A 289 4.52 11.64 -12.23
CA PRO A 289 5.30 10.64 -12.95
C PRO A 289 6.21 11.22 -14.04
N LYS A 290 5.98 12.44 -14.54
CA LYS A 290 6.81 13.12 -15.55
C LYS A 290 7.84 14.09 -14.96
N ALA A 291 7.93 14.23 -13.64
CA ALA A 291 8.99 14.98 -12.97
C ALA A 291 10.36 14.32 -13.15
N GLN A 292 11.43 15.13 -13.17
CA GLN A 292 12.81 14.64 -13.27
C GLN A 292 13.50 14.73 -11.91
N ILE A 293 14.33 13.74 -11.60
CA ILE A 293 14.83 13.50 -10.24
C ILE A 293 16.27 14.02 -10.09
N LEU A 294 16.52 14.74 -9.00
CA LEU A 294 17.84 15.12 -8.51
C LEU A 294 18.14 14.29 -7.26
N SER A 295 19.03 13.31 -7.38
CA SER A 295 19.34 12.37 -6.29
C SER A 295 20.53 12.86 -5.47
N TYR A 296 20.28 13.16 -4.19
CA TYR A 296 21.27 13.61 -3.20
C TYR A 296 21.41 12.54 -2.11
N ARG A 297 22.43 11.71 -2.24
CA ARG A 297 22.67 10.53 -1.41
C ARG A 297 23.44 10.88 -0.13
N ILE A 298 22.73 10.88 1.00
CA ILE A 298 23.27 11.20 2.33
C ILE A 298 23.36 9.98 3.26
N GLY A 299 22.55 8.94 3.02
CA GLY A 299 22.57 7.69 3.78
C GLY A 299 23.12 6.54 2.95
N TYR A 300 24.02 5.75 3.52
CA TYR A 300 24.70 4.65 2.83
C TYR A 300 25.27 3.62 3.82
N PRO A 301 25.47 2.36 3.42
CA PRO A 301 25.99 1.32 4.28
C PRO A 301 27.48 1.52 4.57
N THR A 302 27.87 1.26 5.82
CA THR A 302 29.25 1.41 6.32
C THR A 302 29.61 0.25 7.26
N ASN A 303 30.89 0.10 7.61
CA ASN A 303 31.34 -0.87 8.63
C ASN A 303 31.13 -0.39 10.07
N SER A 304 30.64 0.84 10.30
CA SER A 304 30.42 1.40 11.64
C SER A 304 28.98 1.24 12.12
N LYS A 305 28.75 1.57 13.39
CA LYS A 305 27.39 1.67 13.98
C LYS A 305 26.51 2.76 13.36
N TYR A 306 27.04 3.60 12.48
CA TYR A 306 26.31 4.68 11.79
C TYR A 306 25.88 4.28 10.37
N SER A 307 25.95 2.99 10.03
CA SER A 307 25.48 2.47 8.74
C SER A 307 24.03 2.91 8.45
N GLY A 308 23.80 3.44 7.24
CA GLY A 308 22.49 3.96 6.81
C GLY A 308 22.10 5.31 7.44
N SER A 309 22.92 5.88 8.32
CA SER A 309 22.65 7.19 8.95
C SER A 309 23.20 8.34 8.10
N ALA A 310 22.67 9.54 8.33
CA ALA A 310 23.17 10.79 7.78
C ALA A 310 23.44 11.78 8.92
N PHE A 311 24.40 12.70 8.72
CA PHE A 311 24.79 13.70 9.71
C PHE A 311 24.47 15.11 9.20
N THR A 312 24.31 16.06 10.12
CA THR A 312 23.89 17.44 9.83
C THR A 312 24.73 18.10 8.74
N ALA A 313 26.05 17.87 8.71
CA ALA A 313 26.94 18.48 7.73
C ALA A 313 26.62 18.05 6.29
N GLU A 314 26.45 16.75 6.06
CA GLU A 314 26.11 16.18 4.75
C GLU A 314 24.70 16.59 4.32
N ILE A 315 23.75 16.66 5.26
CA ILE A 315 22.37 17.09 5.00
C ILE A 315 22.34 18.56 4.56
N ILE A 316 23.01 19.46 5.29
CA ILE A 316 23.10 20.88 4.92
C ILE A 316 23.73 21.04 3.53
N LYS A 317 24.80 20.30 3.24
CA LYS A 317 25.46 20.35 1.93
C LYS A 317 24.53 19.86 0.80
N ALA A 318 23.70 18.85 1.06
CA ALA A 318 22.70 18.36 0.13
C ALA A 318 21.60 19.40 -0.15
N TYR A 319 21.11 20.11 0.87
CA TYR A 319 20.18 21.23 0.67
C TYR A 319 20.80 22.35 -0.18
N GLU A 320 22.02 22.77 0.15
CA GLU A 320 22.77 23.79 -0.62
C GLU A 320 22.91 23.39 -2.10
N ASP A 321 23.30 22.14 -2.38
CA ASP A 321 23.42 21.66 -3.76
C ASP A 321 22.06 21.52 -4.45
N ALA A 322 21.01 21.08 -3.75
CA ALA A 322 19.66 20.98 -4.32
C ALA A 322 19.14 22.34 -4.78
N VAL A 323 19.26 23.37 -3.93
CA VAL A 323 18.87 24.75 -4.27
C VAL A 323 19.73 25.27 -5.43
N ARG A 324 21.06 25.14 -5.34
CA ARG A 324 22.01 25.58 -6.38
C ARG A 324 21.77 24.88 -7.72
N ASP A 325 21.39 23.60 -7.68
CA ASP A 325 21.14 22.83 -8.89
C ASP A 325 19.77 23.15 -9.52
N GLY A 326 18.92 23.94 -8.83
CA GLY A 326 17.64 24.42 -9.34
C GLY A 326 16.46 23.53 -8.99
N ALA A 327 16.54 22.77 -7.90
CA ALA A 327 15.38 22.03 -7.38
C ALA A 327 14.21 22.98 -7.12
N GLN A 328 13.00 22.54 -7.46
CA GLN A 328 11.76 23.28 -7.19
C GLN A 328 10.98 22.66 -6.03
N VAL A 329 11.17 21.35 -5.82
CA VAL A 329 10.58 20.57 -4.74
C VAL A 329 11.68 19.72 -4.12
N ILE A 330 11.77 19.70 -2.80
CA ILE A 330 12.62 18.77 -2.03
C ILE A 330 11.72 17.84 -1.23
N ASN A 331 11.94 16.53 -1.37
CA ASN A 331 11.48 15.54 -0.40
C ASN A 331 12.65 15.17 0.50
N TYR A 332 12.43 15.31 1.80
CA TYR A 332 13.34 14.89 2.84
C TYR A 332 12.60 13.93 3.77
N SER A 333 12.85 12.63 3.59
CA SER A 333 12.23 11.57 4.38
C SER A 333 13.17 10.97 5.42
N PHE A 334 14.13 11.76 5.90
CA PHE A 334 14.98 11.44 7.04
C PHE A 334 14.49 12.21 8.28
N GLY A 335 14.86 11.75 9.47
CA GLY A 335 14.52 12.43 10.72
C GLY A 335 15.68 12.36 11.71
N GLY A 336 15.73 13.34 12.61
CA GLY A 336 16.76 13.48 13.64
C GLY A 336 16.24 13.35 15.07
N TYR A 337 17.09 13.67 16.03
CA TYR A 337 16.77 13.66 17.46
C TYR A 337 15.74 14.76 17.81
N SER A 338 14.61 14.37 18.42
CA SER A 338 13.46 15.25 18.74
C SER A 338 13.64 16.12 20.00
N GLY A 339 14.84 16.67 20.23
CA GLY A 339 15.14 17.40 21.48
C GLY A 339 15.95 18.68 21.31
N VAL A 340 16.14 19.14 20.07
CA VAL A 340 16.81 20.41 19.77
C VAL A 340 15.75 21.42 19.32
N MET A 341 15.80 22.66 19.83
CA MET A 341 14.92 23.70 19.31
C MET A 341 15.21 23.96 17.83
N PRO A 342 14.21 24.22 16.96
CA PRO A 342 14.43 24.34 15.51
C PRO A 342 15.53 25.34 15.10
N TRP A 343 15.69 26.44 15.82
CA TRP A 343 16.75 27.43 15.53
C TRP A 343 18.16 26.98 15.94
N ALA A 344 18.28 25.94 16.76
CA ALA A 344 19.54 25.31 17.15
C ALA A 344 19.85 24.05 16.33
N ASP A 345 18.95 23.63 15.43
CA ASP A 345 19.18 22.56 14.46
C ASP A 345 19.65 23.13 13.12
N GLY A 346 20.88 22.79 12.73
CA GLY A 346 21.45 23.21 11.46
C GLY A 346 20.68 22.68 10.24
N VAL A 347 20.03 21.52 10.34
CA VAL A 347 19.18 20.98 9.27
C VAL A 347 17.94 21.87 9.10
N ALA A 348 17.26 22.21 10.20
CA ALA A 348 16.11 23.09 10.20
C ALA A 348 16.43 24.47 9.58
N VAL A 349 17.58 25.05 9.94
CA VAL A 349 18.05 26.34 9.38
C VAL A 349 18.27 26.24 7.87
N ALA A 350 18.98 25.21 7.40
CA ALA A 350 19.25 25.04 5.96
C ALA A 350 17.97 24.77 5.16
N ARG A 351 17.06 23.99 5.74
CA ARG A 351 15.74 23.70 5.17
C ARG A 351 14.89 24.96 5.03
N ASP A 352 14.80 25.77 6.09
CA ASP A 352 14.05 27.03 6.07
C ASP A 352 14.66 28.02 5.07
N ALA A 353 15.99 28.02 4.90
CA ALA A 353 16.66 28.80 3.86
C ALA A 353 16.35 28.29 2.44
N ALA A 354 16.17 26.99 2.23
CA ALA A 354 15.73 26.45 0.95
C ALA A 354 14.31 26.89 0.59
N TRP A 355 13.41 26.95 1.59
CA TRP A 355 12.09 27.56 1.44
C TRP A 355 12.18 29.04 1.06
N ASP A 356 13.01 29.82 1.77
CA ASP A 356 13.22 31.24 1.48
C ASP A 356 13.81 31.47 0.08
N ALA A 357 14.53 30.48 -0.47
CA ALA A 357 15.02 30.47 -1.85
C ALA A 357 13.95 30.07 -2.90
N GLY A 358 12.70 29.86 -2.48
CA GLY A 358 11.58 29.53 -3.34
C GLY A 358 11.41 28.04 -3.65
N VAL A 359 12.05 27.15 -2.88
CA VAL A 359 11.94 25.69 -3.05
C VAL A 359 10.91 25.14 -2.07
N PHE A 360 9.89 24.44 -2.57
CA PHE A 360 8.92 23.78 -1.69
C PHE A 360 9.59 22.59 -1.00
N VAL A 361 9.42 22.45 0.32
CA VAL A 361 10.01 21.34 1.08
C VAL A 361 8.92 20.51 1.76
N SER A 362 8.95 19.21 1.48
CA SER A 362 8.18 18.18 2.17
C SER A 362 9.10 17.39 3.11
N HIS A 363 8.75 17.36 4.39
CA HIS A 363 9.54 16.77 5.48
C HIS A 363 8.69 15.75 6.24
N SER A 364 9.23 14.58 6.59
CA SER A 364 8.47 13.59 7.37
C SER A 364 8.43 13.95 8.86
N ALA A 365 7.27 13.83 9.51
CA ALA A 365 7.11 14.17 10.94
C ALA A 365 7.91 13.27 11.90
N GLY A 366 8.50 12.18 11.38
CA GLY A 366 9.18 11.16 12.15
C GLY A 366 8.27 10.04 12.64
N ASN A 367 8.88 8.97 13.16
CA ASN A 367 8.20 7.73 13.55
C ASN A 367 8.28 7.45 15.07
N SER A 368 8.61 8.47 15.87
CA SER A 368 8.85 8.34 17.33
C SER A 368 7.59 8.51 18.18
N GLY A 369 6.41 8.57 17.54
CA GLY A 369 5.12 8.61 18.24
C GLY A 369 4.82 7.33 19.02
N PRO A 370 3.67 7.27 19.73
CA PRO A 370 2.55 8.22 19.71
C PRO A 370 2.59 9.27 20.83
N GLY A 371 3.68 9.36 21.60
CA GLY A 371 3.81 10.34 22.68
C GLY A 371 3.70 11.79 22.18
N ALA A 372 3.20 12.70 23.03
CA ALA A 372 3.18 14.12 22.69
C ALA A 372 4.61 14.66 22.46
N ALA A 373 4.74 15.66 21.58
CA ALA A 373 6.02 16.29 21.22
C ALA A 373 7.10 15.30 20.71
N SER A 374 6.67 14.27 19.98
CA SER A 374 7.57 13.27 19.38
C SER A 374 8.02 13.62 17.95
N THR A 375 7.62 14.77 17.41
CA THR A 375 8.05 15.23 16.09
C THR A 375 9.50 15.72 16.16
N GLY A 376 10.27 15.41 15.12
CA GLY A 376 11.72 15.63 15.14
C GLY A 376 12.15 17.06 14.85
N ASP A 377 11.43 17.76 13.97
CA ASP A 377 11.97 18.95 13.30
C ASP A 377 10.84 19.82 12.71
N ALA A 378 9.94 20.31 13.56
CA ALA A 378 8.80 21.13 13.15
C ALA A 378 9.23 22.55 12.75
N SER A 379 8.77 23.03 11.58
CA SER A 379 8.97 24.41 11.12
C SER A 379 7.70 24.98 10.48
N PRO A 380 7.37 26.26 10.72
CA PRO A 380 6.22 26.91 10.09
C PRO A 380 6.41 27.17 8.59
N LYS A 381 7.62 27.01 8.05
CA LYS A 381 7.95 27.28 6.64
C LYS A 381 7.80 26.05 5.74
N VAL A 382 7.74 24.84 6.29
CA VAL A 382 7.77 23.61 5.50
C VAL A 382 6.53 22.77 5.70
N MET A 383 6.27 21.88 4.76
CA MET A 383 5.20 20.88 4.88
C MET A 383 5.72 19.70 5.68
N GLU A 384 5.33 19.61 6.95
CA GLU A 384 5.58 18.45 7.79
C GLU A 384 4.46 17.41 7.62
N VAL A 385 4.82 16.18 7.25
CA VAL A 385 3.88 15.15 6.81
C VAL A 385 3.83 13.99 7.82
N ALA A 386 2.66 13.80 8.43
CA ALA A 386 2.35 12.63 9.25
C ALA A 386 1.92 11.43 8.39
N ALA A 387 1.85 10.24 8.99
CA ALA A 387 1.43 9.01 8.31
C ALA A 387 0.06 8.53 8.82
N SER A 388 -0.80 8.12 7.90
CA SER A 388 -2.09 7.47 8.18
C SER A 388 -2.20 6.16 7.40
N SER A 389 -2.97 5.21 7.92
CA SER A 389 -3.31 3.97 7.21
C SER A 389 -4.43 4.21 6.20
N THR A 390 -4.38 3.54 5.06
CA THR A 390 -5.52 3.40 4.15
C THR A 390 -6.44 2.28 4.64
N THR A 391 -7.57 2.03 3.97
CA THR A 391 -8.50 0.92 4.29
C THR A 391 -7.91 -0.47 4.00
N GLY A 392 -6.63 -0.53 3.67
CA GLY A 392 -6.02 -1.61 2.96
C GLY A 392 -4.68 -2.06 3.44
N THR A 393 -4.40 -3.35 3.31
CA THR A 393 -3.06 -3.87 3.60
C THR A 393 -2.65 -4.87 2.53
N ILE A 394 -1.58 -4.53 1.80
CA ILE A 394 -0.82 -5.50 1.02
C ILE A 394 0.13 -6.18 2.00
N GLY A 395 -0.30 -7.31 2.56
CA GLY A 395 0.56 -8.19 3.33
C GLY A 395 1.16 -9.25 2.42
N SER A 396 2.44 -9.55 2.61
CA SER A 396 3.07 -10.75 2.04
C SER A 396 2.46 -12.04 2.60
N GLY A 397 1.78 -11.95 3.74
CA GLY A 397 0.99 -13.03 4.31
C GLY A 397 0.29 -12.61 5.60
N ARG A 398 -0.14 -13.62 6.36
CA ARG A 398 -0.76 -13.45 7.69
C ARG A 398 0.11 -14.12 8.75
N LEU A 399 0.29 -13.43 9.86
CA LEU A 399 0.98 -13.88 11.05
C LEU A 399 -0.04 -13.95 12.19
N SER A 400 0.00 -15.05 12.95
CA SER A 400 -0.80 -15.22 14.17
C SER A 400 0.09 -15.72 15.30
N ILE A 401 -0.10 -15.17 16.49
CA ILE A 401 0.40 -15.78 17.72
C ILE A 401 -0.59 -16.88 18.11
N THR A 402 -0.11 -18.09 18.42
CA THR A 402 -1.00 -19.23 18.69
C THR A 402 -0.94 -19.72 20.14
N ALA A 403 0.06 -19.28 20.92
CA ALA A 403 0.27 -19.72 22.29
C ALA A 403 1.07 -18.70 23.14
N PRO A 404 0.95 -18.77 24.48
CA PRO A 404 -0.02 -19.58 25.22
C PRO A 404 -1.43 -18.97 25.19
N PRO A 405 -2.50 -19.79 25.21
CA PRO A 405 -3.86 -19.29 25.32
C PRO A 405 -4.16 -18.72 26.73
N PRO A 406 -5.12 -17.78 26.86
CA PRO A 406 -5.91 -17.18 25.80
C PRO A 406 -5.09 -16.17 24.98
N VAL A 407 -5.12 -16.31 23.65
CA VAL A 407 -4.45 -15.35 22.77
C VAL A 407 -5.42 -14.20 22.43
N PRO A 408 -5.02 -12.94 22.67
CA PRO A 408 -5.79 -11.76 22.26
C PRO A 408 -6.10 -11.74 20.76
N ALA A 409 -7.30 -11.23 20.40
CA ALA A 409 -7.77 -11.22 19.01
C ALA A 409 -6.92 -10.33 18.09
N ASP A 410 -6.30 -9.29 18.64
CA ASP A 410 -5.37 -8.38 17.96
C ASP A 410 -4.02 -9.04 17.61
N LEU A 411 -3.69 -10.18 18.21
CA LEU A 411 -2.52 -10.99 17.85
C LEU A 411 -2.83 -12.09 16.81
N GLN A 412 -4.01 -12.06 16.20
CA GLN A 412 -4.45 -13.00 15.16
C GLN A 412 -4.55 -12.30 13.80
N ASN A 413 -4.23 -13.01 12.72
CA ASN A 413 -4.41 -12.55 11.33
C ASN A 413 -3.72 -11.21 11.01
N MET A 414 -2.63 -10.91 11.72
CA MET A 414 -1.83 -9.71 11.48
C MET A 414 -1.20 -9.80 10.09
N ALA A 415 -1.38 -8.78 9.26
CA ALA A 415 -0.66 -8.71 8.01
C ALA A 415 0.82 -8.43 8.29
N PHE A 416 1.72 -9.09 7.56
CA PHE A 416 3.15 -8.76 7.58
C PHE A 416 3.64 -8.47 6.16
N ALA A 417 4.71 -7.69 6.04
CA ALA A 417 5.46 -7.53 4.80
C ALA A 417 6.76 -8.34 4.89
N SER A 418 7.15 -8.99 3.81
CA SER A 418 8.45 -9.66 3.70
C SER A 418 9.56 -8.61 3.70
N ALA A 419 10.67 -8.93 4.38
CA ALA A 419 11.88 -8.13 4.28
C ALA A 419 12.42 -8.16 2.84
N SER A 420 13.07 -7.09 2.40
CA SER A 420 13.74 -7.02 1.10
C SER A 420 15.10 -7.74 1.10
N PHE A 421 15.40 -8.50 2.14
CA PHE A 421 16.65 -9.21 2.39
C PHE A 421 16.35 -10.53 3.11
N GLY A 422 17.30 -11.47 3.05
CA GLY A 422 17.10 -12.83 3.55
C GLY A 422 16.36 -13.74 2.56
N ALA A 423 16.13 -14.99 2.97
CA ALA A 423 15.40 -15.95 2.16
C ALA A 423 13.90 -15.58 2.11
N SER A 424 13.31 -15.61 0.91
CA SER A 424 11.87 -15.42 0.74
C SER A 424 11.09 -16.55 1.41
N LEU A 425 9.98 -16.19 2.06
CA LEU A 425 8.97 -17.18 2.47
C LEU A 425 8.18 -17.59 1.23
N GLU A 426 8.07 -18.90 0.98
CA GLU A 426 7.33 -19.42 -0.16
C GLU A 426 5.83 -19.20 0.03
N ALA A 427 5.16 -18.74 -1.03
CA ALA A 427 3.72 -18.53 -1.01
C ALA A 427 2.98 -19.85 -0.78
N GLY A 428 1.90 -19.80 0.00
CA GLY A 428 1.05 -20.97 0.30
C GLY A 428 1.60 -21.91 1.37
N GLN A 429 2.79 -21.65 1.91
CA GLN A 429 3.35 -22.43 3.03
C GLN A 429 2.97 -21.81 4.38
N VAL A 430 2.74 -22.68 5.37
CA VAL A 430 2.57 -22.27 6.77
C VAL A 430 3.86 -22.56 7.52
N TYR A 431 4.51 -21.50 7.99
CA TYR A 431 5.70 -21.62 8.82
C TYR A 431 5.35 -21.34 10.28
N SER A 432 6.00 -22.08 11.19
CA SER A 432 5.76 -21.94 12.63
C SER A 432 7.08 -21.98 13.40
N TRP A 433 7.26 -21.04 14.32
CA TRP A 433 8.47 -20.93 15.15
C TRP A 433 8.09 -20.55 16.58
N PRO A 434 8.85 -21.03 17.58
CA PRO A 434 8.79 -20.47 18.92
C PRO A 434 9.21 -18.99 18.89
N LEU A 435 8.51 -18.16 19.65
CA LEU A 435 8.72 -16.72 19.68
C LEU A 435 9.65 -16.30 20.83
N LYS A 436 10.55 -15.35 20.59
CA LYS A 436 11.34 -14.69 21.63
C LYS A 436 11.42 -13.20 21.38
N THR A 437 11.03 -12.39 22.36
CA THR A 437 11.02 -10.92 22.22
C THR A 437 12.36 -10.34 22.63
N ALA A 438 12.82 -9.28 21.94
CA ALA A 438 14.00 -8.51 22.33
C ALA A 438 13.87 -7.97 23.77
N LEU A 439 12.66 -7.54 24.15
CA LEU A 439 12.35 -7.07 25.51
C LEU A 439 12.62 -8.13 26.58
N SER A 440 12.35 -9.41 26.30
CA SER A 440 12.62 -10.49 27.24
C SER A 440 14.10 -10.83 27.37
N VAL A 441 14.93 -10.43 26.40
CA VAL A 441 16.37 -10.67 26.38
C VAL A 441 17.11 -9.54 27.08
N ASP A 442 16.89 -8.31 26.63
CA ASP A 442 17.55 -7.12 27.14
C ASP A 442 16.61 -5.90 27.00
N PRO A 443 16.04 -5.40 28.11
CA PRO A 443 15.21 -4.21 28.12
C PRO A 443 15.90 -2.93 27.62
N ALA A 444 17.23 -2.87 27.65
CA ALA A 444 17.99 -1.73 27.12
C ALA A 444 18.21 -1.82 25.59
N ASN A 445 18.03 -3.01 24.99
CA ASN A 445 18.23 -3.26 23.57
C ASN A 445 16.94 -3.74 22.86
N VAL A 446 15.77 -3.26 23.30
CA VAL A 446 14.46 -3.61 22.73
C VAL A 446 14.33 -3.31 21.23
N THR A 447 15.09 -2.33 20.74
CA THR A 447 15.11 -1.93 19.34
C THR A 447 16.15 -2.68 18.51
N GLY A 448 17.00 -3.52 19.11
CA GLY A 448 18.00 -4.32 18.37
C GLY A 448 19.08 -3.52 17.65
N CYS A 449 19.37 -2.31 18.12
CA CYS A 449 20.40 -1.47 17.51
C CYS A 449 21.81 -1.88 17.93
N SER A 450 21.94 -2.69 18.99
CA SER A 450 23.19 -3.31 19.42
C SER A 450 23.15 -4.83 19.23
N PRO A 451 24.30 -5.51 19.09
CA PRO A 451 24.36 -6.97 19.06
C PRO A 451 23.86 -7.63 20.35
N TRP A 452 23.38 -8.87 20.24
CA TRP A 452 23.09 -9.74 21.39
C TRP A 452 24.12 -10.87 21.50
N PRO A 453 24.20 -11.60 22.64
CA PRO A 453 25.05 -12.78 22.75
C PRO A 453 24.70 -13.84 21.70
N ALA A 454 25.70 -14.53 21.15
CA ALA A 454 25.51 -15.61 20.20
C ALA A 454 24.56 -16.70 20.74
N GLY A 455 23.59 -17.14 19.92
CA GLY A 455 22.64 -18.20 20.23
C GLY A 455 21.38 -17.80 21.02
N THR A 456 21.27 -16.54 21.44
CA THR A 456 20.03 -15.89 21.91
C THR A 456 18.77 -16.24 21.10
N PHE A 457 18.80 -16.19 19.77
CA PHE A 457 17.62 -16.37 18.89
C PHE A 457 17.63 -17.66 18.05
N THR A 458 18.61 -18.53 18.24
CA THR A 458 18.70 -19.81 17.48
C THR A 458 17.39 -20.60 17.52
N GLY A 459 16.86 -20.92 16.33
CA GLY A 459 15.64 -21.72 16.15
C GLY A 459 14.34 -21.00 16.53
N LYS A 460 14.37 -19.68 16.71
CA LYS A 460 13.22 -18.88 17.18
C LYS A 460 12.95 -17.71 16.25
N ALA A 461 11.70 -17.27 16.21
CA ALA A 461 11.35 -15.98 15.63
C ALA A 461 11.68 -14.86 16.63
N ALA A 462 12.60 -13.98 16.25
CA ALA A 462 12.94 -12.79 17.03
C ALA A 462 11.89 -11.68 16.81
N VAL A 463 11.30 -11.18 17.91
CA VAL A 463 10.37 -10.04 17.86
C VAL A 463 11.06 -8.82 18.42
N ILE A 464 11.39 -7.89 17.53
CA ILE A 464 12.22 -6.72 17.83
C ILE A 464 11.37 -5.48 17.62
N SER A 465 11.40 -4.55 18.58
CA SER A 465 10.63 -3.32 18.48
C SER A 465 11.15 -2.44 17.34
N ARG A 466 10.23 -1.75 16.69
CA ARG A 466 10.59 -0.64 15.81
C ARG A 466 11.35 0.42 16.64
N GLY A 467 12.30 1.10 16.00
CA GLY A 467 13.15 2.07 16.68
C GLY A 467 13.91 2.94 15.68
N VAL A 468 15.00 3.56 16.14
CA VAL A 468 15.77 4.57 15.39
C VAL A 468 16.76 4.01 14.37
N CYS A 469 17.24 2.77 14.56
CA CYS A 469 18.14 2.12 13.62
C CYS A 469 17.39 1.43 12.47
N GLU A 470 18.09 1.30 11.34
CA GLU A 470 17.64 0.64 10.13
C GLU A 470 17.25 -0.84 10.36
N PHE A 471 16.31 -1.37 9.56
CA PHE A 471 15.75 -2.71 9.75
C PHE A 471 16.78 -3.83 9.52
N GLY A 472 17.60 -3.73 8.49
CA GLY A 472 18.72 -4.63 8.21
C GLY A 472 19.72 -4.72 9.36
N VAL A 473 20.04 -3.62 10.05
CA VAL A 473 20.89 -3.64 11.26
C VAL A 473 20.28 -4.53 12.35
N LYS A 474 18.97 -4.42 12.58
CA LYS A 474 18.26 -5.24 13.58
C LYS A 474 18.33 -6.72 13.22
N VAL A 475 18.14 -7.04 11.94
CA VAL A 475 18.16 -8.42 11.46
C VAL A 475 19.56 -9.00 11.50
N LEU A 476 20.59 -8.24 11.10
CA LEU A 476 21.98 -8.66 11.23
C LEU A 476 22.33 -9.02 12.69
N ASN A 477 21.97 -8.14 13.63
CA ASN A 477 22.23 -8.37 15.06
C ASN A 477 21.48 -9.60 15.59
N ALA A 478 20.28 -9.89 15.07
CA ALA A 478 19.50 -11.05 15.44
C ALA A 478 20.02 -12.36 14.82
N GLU A 479 20.50 -12.29 13.57
CA GLU A 479 21.09 -13.41 12.84
C GLU A 479 22.43 -13.86 13.43
N GLN A 480 23.24 -12.91 13.90
CA GLN A 480 24.49 -13.19 14.61
C GLN A 480 24.28 -13.72 16.03
N ALA A 481 23.05 -13.67 16.52
CA ALA A 481 22.69 -13.93 17.90
C ALA A 481 21.82 -15.17 18.08
#